data_AF-A0A5S4TEL7-F1
#
_entry.id   AF-A0A5S4TEL7-F1
#
_cell.length_a   1.000
_cell.length_b   1.000
_cell.length_c   1.000
_cell.angle_alpha   90.00
_cell.angle_beta   90.00
_cell.angle_gamma   90.00
#
_symmetry.space_group_name_H-M   'P 1'
#
loop_
_entity.id
_entity.type
_entity.pdbx_description
1 polymer ?
#
loop_
_entity_poly.entity_id
_entity_poly.type
_entity_poly.pdbx_seq_one_letter_code
_entity_poly.pdbx_strand_id
1 'polypeptide(L)' 'MSYKDTVQKILDVIGGEKNVNRVTHCVTRLRLELKDENVVN' A
#
# COMPACT_ATOMS: atom_id res chain seq x y z
N MET A 1 -7.05 -16.94 4.76
CA MET A 1 -6.22 -15.70 4.80
C MET A 1 -7.15 -14.54 5.04
N SER A 2 -6.94 -13.76 6.09
CA SER A 2 -7.73 -12.54 6.30
C SER A 2 -7.21 -11.45 5.36
N TYR A 3 -8.10 -10.64 4.80
CA TYR A 3 -7.70 -9.44 4.05
C TYR A 3 -6.83 -8.51 4.90
N LYS A 4 -7.03 -8.52 6.22
CA LYS A 4 -6.21 -7.76 7.18
C LYS A 4 -4.74 -8.16 7.14
N ASP A 5 -4.45 -9.46 7.09
CA ASP A 5 -3.08 -9.97 7.05
C ASP A 5 -2.40 -9.59 5.73
N THR A 6 -3.18 -9.55 4.64
CA THR A 6 -2.70 -9.18 3.31
C THR A 6 -2.37 -7.68 3.26
N VAL A 7 -3.26 -6.84 3.79
CA VAL A 7 -3.05 -5.40 3.86
C VAL A 7 -1.85 -5.07 4.74
N GLN A 8 -1.67 -5.77 5.87
CA GLN A 8 -0.53 -5.54 6.75
C GLN A 8 0.79 -5.80 6.01
N LYS A 9 0.90 -6.92 5.28
CA LYS A 9 2.09 -7.22 4.47
C LYS A 9 2.34 -6.17 3.39
N ILE A 10 1.28 -5.68 2.72
CA ILE A 10 1.41 -4.62 1.71
C ILE A 10 1.95 -3.34 2.36
N LEU A 11 1.41 -2.94 3.52
CA LEU A 11 1.87 -1.76 4.26
C LEU A 11 3.33 -1.88 4.66
N ASP A 12 3.78 -3.05 5.11
CA ASP A 12 5.17 -3.27 5.53
C ASP A 12 6.14 -3.09 4.34
N VAL A 13 5.78 -3.55 3.14
CA VAL A 13 6.62 -3.45 1.94
C VAL A 13 6.67 -2.03 1.36
N ILE A 14 5.59 -1.24 1.49
CA ILE A 14 5.55 0.14 0.96
C ILE A 14 6.08 1.20 1.95
N GLY A 15 6.65 0.80 3.10
CA GLY A 15 7.20 1.75 4.09
C GLY A 15 6.21 2.23 5.16
N GLY A 16 5.06 1.57 5.28
CA GLY A 16 4.01 1.85 6.24
C GLY A 16 3.04 2.95 5.81
N GLU A 17 1.99 3.15 6.61
CA GLU A 17 0.94 4.16 6.36
C GLU A 17 1.50 5.57 6.16
N LYS A 18 2.58 5.92 6.89
CA LYS A 18 3.24 7.22 6.79
C LYS A 18 3.77 7.54 5.39
N ASN A 19 4.08 6.52 4.58
CA ASN A 19 4.60 6.67 3.23
C ASN A 19 3.48 6.74 2.18
N VAL A 20 2.21 6.64 2.58
CA VAL A 20 1.07 6.76 1.66
C VAL A 20 0.58 8.21 1.65
N ASN A 21 0.51 8.81 0.47
CA ASN A 21 -0.15 10.10 0.24
C ASN A 21 -1.64 9.90 0.01
N ARG A 22 -2.01 8.92 -0.82
CA ARG A 22 -3.40 8.71 -1.22
C ARG A 22 -3.64 7.28 -1.67
N VAL A 23 -4.86 6.80 -1.45
CA VAL A 23 -5.33 5.49 -1.90
C VAL A 23 -6.56 5.66 -2.78
N THR A 24 -6.56 5.02 -3.94
CA THR A 24 -7.73 4.96 -4.82
C THR A 24 -7.90 3.54 -5.34
N HIS A 25 -9.13 3.16 -5.71
CA HIS A 25 -9.39 1.83 -6.26
C HIS A 25 -10.36 1.89 -7.43
N CYS A 26 -10.24 0.93 -8.33
CA CYS A 26 -11.25 0.60 -9.33
C CYS A 26 -11.67 -0.86 -9.15
N VAL A 27 -12.46 -1.40 -10.08
CA VAL A 27 -13.01 -2.78 -9.99
C VAL A 27 -11.90 -3.85 -9.86
N THR A 28 -10.74 -3.61 -10.47
CA THR A 28 -9.64 -4.61 -10.53
C THR A 28 -8.28 -4.11 -10.05
N ARG A 29 -8.12 -2.83 -9.70
CA ARG A 29 -6.83 -2.27 -9.28
C ARG A 29 -6.97 -1.43 -8.02
N LEU A 30 -6.06 -1.66 -7.09
CA LEU A 30 -5.77 -0.78 -5.97
C LEU A 30 -4.56 0.07 -6.34
N ARG A 31 -4.68 1.39 -6.24
CA ARG A 31 -3.63 2.35 -6.57
C ARG A 31 -3.21 3.07 -5.29
N LEU A 32 -1.92 2.99 -4.99
CA LEU A 32 -1.28 3.63 -3.84
C LEU A 32 -0.38 4.74 -4.39
N GLU A 33 -0.60 5.96 -3.96
CA GLU A 33 0.26 7.11 -4.25
C GLU A 33 1.19 7.27 -3.03
N LEU A 34 2.50 7.15 -3.24
CA LEU A 34 3.49 7.13 -2.17
C LEU A 34 4.23 8.46 -2.07
N LYS A 35 4.81 8.75 -0.89
CA LYS A 35 5.70 9.90 -0.69
C LYS A 35 7.10 9.62 -1.22
N ASP A 36 7.60 8.43 -0.95
CA ASP A 36 8.90 7.94 -1.41
C ASP A 36 8.73 6.56 -2.04
N GLU A 37 8.91 6.50 -3.36
CA GLU A 37 8.80 5.27 -4.13
C GLU A 37 10.05 4.37 -3.99
N ASN A 38 11.18 4.90 -3.51
CA ASN A 38 12.42 4.13 -3.34
C ASN A 38 12.38 3.15 -2.17
N VAL A 39 11.36 3.27 -1.31
CA VAL A 39 11.15 2.38 -0.15
C VAL A 39 10.49 1.07 -0.57
N VAL A 40 9.89 1.02 -1.77
CA VAL A 40 9.21 -0.17 -2.29
C VAL A 40 10.24 -1.19 -2.76
N ASN A 41 10.06 -2.44 -2.33
CA ASN A 41 10.91 -3.60 -2.65
C ASN A 41 10.20 -4.57 -3.60
#